data_AF-A0A560PSW3-F1
#
_entry.id   AF-A0A560PSW3-F1
#
_cell.length_a   1.000
_cell.length_b   1.000
_cell.length_c   1.000
_cell.angle_alpha   90.00
_cell.angle_beta   90.00
_cell.angle_gamma   90.00
#
_symmetry.space_group_name_H-M   'P 1'
#
loop_
_entity.id
_entity.type
_entity.pdbx_description
1 polymer ?
#
loop_
_entity_poly.entity_id
_entity_poly.type
_entity_poly.pdbx_seq_one_letter_code
_entity_poly.pdbx_strand_id
1 'polypeptide(L)' 'PVGGQDLLNIAALGVTAASFAANVTIADVGADTLVTIGVDSIRLVGINDATSITQADFILAV' A
#
# COMPACT_ATOMS: atom_id res chain seq x y z
N PRO A 1 -12.21 -9.13 3.16
CA PRO A 1 -12.35 -7.77 3.71
C PRO A 1 -13.60 -7.65 4.58
N VAL A 2 -13.46 -7.45 5.90
CA VAL A 2 -14.60 -7.22 6.80
C VAL A 2 -15.00 -5.75 6.69
N GLY A 3 -15.75 -5.40 5.64
CA GLY A 3 -16.70 -4.28 5.54
C GLY A 3 -16.30 -2.83 5.88
N GLY A 4 -15.08 -2.54 6.32
CA GLY A 4 -14.66 -1.21 6.77
C GLY A 4 -13.15 -0.98 6.77
N GLN A 5 -12.37 -1.85 6.12
CA GLN A 5 -10.98 -1.54 5.77
C GLN A 5 -11.00 -0.56 4.60
N ASP A 6 -10.38 0.61 4.76
CA ASP A 6 -10.14 1.53 3.65
C ASP A 6 -9.22 0.87 2.62
N LEU A 7 -9.51 1.07 1.34
CA LEU A 7 -8.67 0.61 0.24
C LEU A 7 -8.05 1.79 -0.48
N LEU A 8 -6.76 1.69 -0.81
CA LEU A 8 -6.07 2.72 -1.59
C LEU A 8 -6.17 2.40 -3.09
N ASN A 9 -6.81 3.28 -3.85
CA ASN A 9 -6.87 3.12 -5.31
C ASN A 9 -5.64 3.74 -5.99
N ILE A 10 -4.86 2.88 -6.64
CA ILE A 10 -3.64 3.26 -7.37
C ILE A 10 -3.68 2.82 -8.84
N ALA A 11 -4.84 2.38 -9.34
CA ALA A 11 -5.01 1.91 -10.71
C ALA A 11 -4.60 2.96 -11.75
N ALA A 12 -4.83 4.25 -11.44
CA ALA A 12 -4.45 5.37 -12.31
C ALA A 12 -2.91 5.54 -12.47
N LEU A 13 -2.11 4.92 -11.60
CA LEU A 13 -0.65 4.94 -11.69
C LEU A 13 -0.09 3.85 -12.63
N GLY A 14 -0.96 2.99 -13.21
CA GLY A 14 -0.55 1.90 -14.08
C GLY A 14 0.07 0.69 -13.35
N VAL A 15 0.00 0.67 -12.02
CA VAL A 15 0.43 -0.48 -11.21
C VAL A 15 -0.57 -1.61 -11.37
N THR A 16 -0.08 -2.77 -11.80
CA THR A 16 -0.85 -4.01 -11.94
C THR A 16 -0.50 -5.00 -10.85
N ALA A 17 -1.31 -6.04 -10.64
CA ALA A 17 -1.00 -7.10 -9.68
C ALA A 17 0.37 -7.74 -9.93
N ALA A 18 0.75 -7.92 -11.21
CA ALA A 18 2.04 -8.49 -11.60
C ALA A 18 3.24 -7.56 -11.33
N SER A 19 3.02 -6.24 -11.37
CA SER A 19 4.08 -5.24 -11.19
C SER A 19 4.09 -4.64 -9.78
N PHE A 20 3.14 -5.00 -8.92
CA PHE A 20 2.98 -4.43 -7.58
C PHE A 20 4.26 -4.51 -6.73
N ALA A 21 4.86 -5.69 -6.59
CA ALA A 21 6.06 -5.87 -5.78
C ALA A 21 7.29 -5.11 -6.30
N ALA A 22 7.29 -4.71 -7.58
CA ALA A 22 8.36 -3.91 -8.18
C ALA A 22 8.12 -2.39 -8.01
N ASN A 23 6.87 -1.97 -7.83
CA ASN A 23 6.48 -0.56 -7.77
C ASN A 23 6.11 -0.09 -6.37
N VAL A 24 5.73 -1.00 -5.47
CA VAL A 24 5.25 -0.71 -4.13
C VAL A 24 6.17 -1.34 -3.10
N THR A 25 6.74 -0.50 -2.25
CA THR A 25 7.50 -0.94 -1.06
C THR A 25 6.75 -0.53 0.19
N ILE A 26 6.61 -1.44 1.13
CA ILE A 26 5.93 -1.23 2.42
C ILE A 26 6.96 -1.53 3.50
N ALA A 27 7.25 -0.56 4.36
CA ALA A 27 8.28 -0.70 5.37
C ALA A 27 7.89 0.01 6.68
N ASP A 28 8.34 -0.55 7.79
CA ASP A 28 8.20 0.08 9.11
C ASP A 28 9.11 1.30 9.23
N VAL A 29 8.58 2.38 9.80
CA VAL A 29 9.30 3.61 10.12
C VAL A 29 8.93 4.05 11.54
N GLY A 30 9.66 3.50 12.51
CA GLY A 30 9.36 3.73 13.93
C GLY A 30 8.07 3.03 14.35
N ALA A 31 7.04 3.80 14.71
CA ALA A 31 5.72 3.29 15.09
C ALA A 31 4.69 3.36 13.94
N ASP A 32 5.13 3.75 12.74
CA ASP A 32 4.29 3.99 11.57
C ASP A 32 4.75 3.12 10.40
N THR A 33 3.92 3.00 9.37
CA THR A 33 4.25 2.30 8.13
C THR A 33 4.39 3.30 6.99
N LEU A 34 5.45 3.18 6.18
CA LEU A 34 5.65 3.98 4.98
C LEU A 34 5.35 3.11 3.76
N VAL A 35 4.37 3.54 2.96
CA VAL A 35 4.04 2.96 1.65
C VAL A 35 4.66 3.85 0.59
N THR A 36 5.62 3.32 -0.16
CA THR A 36 6.29 4.00 -1.27
C THR A 36 5.79 3.43 -2.59
N ILE A 37 5.37 4.31 -3.51
CA ILE A 37 4.86 3.94 -4.83
C ILE A 37 5.64 4.73 -5.87
N GLY A 38 6.54 4.03 -6.59
CA GLY A 38 7.51 4.70 -7.46
C GLY A 38 8.41 5.65 -6.66
N VAL A 39 8.27 6.97 -6.88
CA VAL A 39 9.04 8.01 -6.19
C VAL A 39 8.27 8.72 -5.07
N ASP A 40 6.96 8.47 -4.98
CA ASP A 40 6.08 9.11 -4.02
C ASP A 40 5.83 8.19 -2.81
N SER A 41 5.41 8.78 -1.68
CA SER A 41 5.14 8.00 -0.48
C SER A 41 3.98 8.52 0.35
N ILE A 42 3.35 7.62 1.09
CA ILE A 42 2.29 7.88 2.06
C ILE A 42 2.69 7.23 3.38
N ARG A 43 2.56 7.96 4.49
CA ARG A 43 2.83 7.47 5.84
C ARG A 43 1.52 7.13 6.55
N LEU A 44 1.36 5.87 6.93
CA LEU A 44 0.25 5.37 7.74
C LEU A 44 0.62 5.48 9.21
N VAL A 45 0.09 6.50 9.87
CA VAL A 45 0.42 6.81 11.27
C VAL A 45 -0.26 5.82 12.22
N GLY A 46 0.49 5.30 13.18
CA GLY A 46 0.01 4.34 14.18
C GLY A 46 -0.11 2.89 13.69
N ILE A 47 0.27 2.61 12.44
CA ILE A 47 0.38 1.25 11.92
C ILE A 47 1.82 0.79 12.11
N ASN A 48 2.07 -0.03 13.13
CA ASN A 48 3.41 -0.42 13.58
C ASN A 48 3.89 -1.78 13.03
N ASP A 49 3.14 -2.38 12.11
CA ASP A 49 3.48 -3.64 11.47
C ASP A 49 3.16 -3.56 9.97
N ALA A 50 4.19 -3.28 9.17
CA ALA A 50 4.12 -3.22 7.72
C ALA A 50 3.61 -4.52 7.08
N THR A 51 3.77 -5.67 7.75
CA THR A 51 3.30 -6.96 7.22
C THR A 51 1.78 -7.12 7.29
N SER A 52 1.11 -6.26 8.07
CA SER A 52 -0.37 -6.18 8.09
C SER A 52 -0.96 -5.55 6.83
N ILE A 53 -0.14 -4.85 6.04
CA ILE A 53 -0.55 -4.20 4.79
C ILE A 53 -0.10 -5.08 3.62
N THR A 54 -1.04 -5.45 2.77
CA THR A 54 -0.82 -6.39 1.68
C THR A 54 -1.34 -5.84 0.36
N GLN A 55 -1.06 -6.53 -0.75
CA GLN A 55 -1.64 -6.16 -2.06
C GLN A 55 -3.17 -6.08 -2.04
N ALA A 56 -3.85 -6.85 -1.18
CA ALA A 56 -5.30 -6.85 -1.08
C ALA A 56 -5.90 -5.52 -0.57
N ASP A 57 -5.07 -4.67 0.03
CA ASP A 57 -5.45 -3.35 0.54
C ASP A 57 -5.40 -2.26 -0.56
N PHE A 58 -5.09 -2.65 -1.81
CA PHE A 58 -4.96 -1.74 -2.96
C PHE A 58 -5.90 -2.12 -4.11
N ILE A 59 -6.49 -1.10 -4.75
CA ILE A 59 -7.24 -1.26 -6.00
C ILE A 59 -6.27 -0.99 -7.16
N LEU A 60 -6.06 -2.00 -8.01
CA LEU A 60 -5.09 -1.99 -9.11
C LEU A 60 -5.73 -1.94 -10.51
N ALA A 61 -7.06 -2.07 -10.59
CA ALA A 61 -7.83 -1.97 -11.82
C ALA A 61 -9.23 -1.43 -11.52
N VAL A 62 -9.81 -0.70 -12.48
CA VAL A 62 -11.17 -0.15 -12.48
C VAL A 62 -11.90 -0.53 -13.77
#